data_AF-A0A926AR79-F1
#
_entry.id   AF-A0A926AR79-F1
#
_cell.length_a   1.000
_cell.length_b   1.000
_cell.length_c   1.000
_cell.angle_alpha   90.00
_cell.angle_beta   90.00
_cell.angle_gamma   90.00
#
_symmetry.space_group_name_H-M   'P 1'
#
loop_
_entity.id
_entity.type
_entity.pdbx_description
1 polymer ?
#
loop_
_entity_poly.entity_id
_entity_poly.type
_entity_poly.pdbx_seq_one_letter_code
_entity_poly.pdbx_strand_id
1 'polypeptide(L)'
;MTRQAKIVSGYILISVPTIIYGGYFLLNVLSGKHDDIQLTDFQKSMFRAGHGHAGLLVIMSLLAQLLVDSANLSDTWKWITRISFPASAILVSGGFFASAIGQHITSPNSFISLLYLGIIVLVIGLLTLGIGLIRK
;
A
#
# COMPACT_ATOMS: atom_id res chain seq x y z
N MET A 1 -2.53 11.58 -19.98
CA MET A 1 -1.90 10.36 -19.41
C MET A 1 -0.78 9.89 -20.32
N THR A 2 0.47 10.04 -19.87
CA THR A 2 1.68 9.61 -20.59
C THR A 2 1.79 8.09 -20.74
N ARG A 3 2.69 7.60 -21.61
CA ARG A 3 2.93 6.16 -21.78
C ARG A 3 3.36 5.49 -20.47
N GLN A 4 4.23 6.14 -19.70
CA GLN A 4 4.68 5.64 -18.41
C GLN A 4 3.51 5.52 -17.42
N ALA A 5 2.69 6.58 -17.31
CA ALA A 5 1.49 6.56 -16.49
C ALA A 5 0.55 5.40 -16.86
N LYS A 6 0.34 5.15 -18.16
CA LYS A 6 -0.49 4.04 -18.66
C LYS A 6 0.03 2.67 -18.24
N ILE A 7 1.33 2.43 -18.40
CA ILE A 7 1.95 1.15 -18.04
C ILE A 7 1.88 0.93 -16.52
N VAL A 8 2.25 1.93 -15.72
CA VAL A 8 2.24 1.83 -14.26
C VAL A 8 0.81 1.62 -13.74
N SER A 9 -0.18 2.38 -14.24
CA SER A 9 -1.59 2.15 -13.90
C SER A 9 -2.07 0.75 -14.28
N GLY A 10 -1.62 0.20 -15.41
CA GLY A 10 -1.91 -1.17 -15.81
C GLY A 10 -1.42 -2.19 -14.79
N TYR A 11 -0.15 -2.07 -14.35
CA TYR A 11 0.39 -2.95 -13.29
C TYR A 11 -0.35 -2.79 -11.96
N ILE A 12 -0.69 -1.56 -11.57
CA ILE A 12 -1.47 -1.30 -10.36
C ILE A 12 -2.81 -2.03 -10.43
N LEU A 13 -3.55 -1.91 -11.55
CA LEU A 13 -4.84 -2.58 -11.72
C LEU A 13 -4.73 -4.10 -11.71
N ILE A 14 -3.70 -4.66 -12.35
CA ILE A 14 -3.43 -6.11 -12.34
C ILE A 14 -3.11 -6.61 -10.91
N SER A 15 -2.62 -5.75 -10.02
CA SER A 15 -2.34 -6.13 -8.63
C SER A 15 -3.60 -6.18 -7.75
N VAL A 16 -4.69 -5.49 -8.12
CA VAL A 16 -5.93 -5.38 -7.32
C VAL A 16 -6.55 -6.73 -6.94
N PRO A 17 -6.58 -7.77 -7.79
CA PRO A 17 -7.05 -9.10 -7.40
C PRO A 17 -6.38 -9.67 -6.15
N THR A 18 -5.12 -9.31 -5.87
CA THR A 18 -4.44 -9.75 -4.63
C THR A 18 -5.06 -9.10 -3.38
N ILE A 19 -5.54 -7.86 -3.50
CA ILE A 19 -6.27 -7.16 -2.43
C ILE A 19 -7.64 -7.81 -2.23
N ILE A 20 -8.34 -8.14 -3.32
CA ILE A 20 -9.64 -8.84 -3.27
C ILE A 20 -9.48 -10.18 -2.52
N TYR A 21 -8.44 -10.94 -2.84
CA TYR A 21 -8.11 -12.17 -2.13
C TYR A 21 -7.86 -11.92 -0.63
N GLY A 22 -7.13 -10.86 -0.28
CA GLY A 22 -6.94 -10.45 1.12
C GLY A 22 -8.25 -10.12 1.84
N GLY A 23 -9.22 -9.52 1.15
CA GLY A 23 -10.55 -9.25 1.68
C GLY A 23 -11.36 -10.53 1.90
N TYR A 24 -11.27 -11.47 0.96
CA TYR A 24 -11.85 -12.81 1.11
C TYR A 24 -11.24 -13.58 2.29
N PHE A 25 -9.92 -13.52 2.47
CA PHE A 25 -9.24 -14.08 3.62
C PHE A 25 -9.77 -13.49 4.94
N LEU A 26 -9.87 -12.17 5.04
CA LEU A 26 -10.41 -11.49 6.22
C LEU A 26 -11.85 -11.88 6.49
N LEU A 27 -12.69 -12.01 5.46
CA LEU A 27 -14.06 -12.48 5.60
C LEU A 27 -14.08 -13.88 6.23
N ASN A 28 -13.26 -14.81 5.76
CA ASN A 28 -13.19 -16.15 6.34
C ASN A 28 -12.69 -16.14 7.79
N VAL A 29 -11.70 -15.31 8.12
CA VAL A 29 -11.22 -15.13 9.51
C VAL A 29 -12.34 -14.59 10.42
N LEU A 30 -13.08 -13.59 9.96
CA LEU A 30 -14.17 -12.99 10.75
C LEU A 30 -15.42 -13.87 10.82
N SER A 31 -15.62 -14.76 9.85
CA SER A 31 -16.70 -15.75 9.84
C SER A 31 -16.38 -17.03 10.63
N GLY A 32 -15.25 -17.09 11.35
CA GLY A 32 -14.87 -18.25 12.17
C GLY A 32 -14.39 -19.48 11.38
N LYS A 33 -14.17 -19.35 10.07
CA LYS A 33 -13.68 -20.47 9.23
C LYS A 33 -12.21 -20.83 9.48
N HIS A 34 -11.51 -20.04 10.29
CA HIS A 34 -10.11 -20.19 10.67
C HIS A 34 -9.92 -20.22 12.19
N ASP A 35 -10.93 -20.65 12.95
CA ASP A 35 -10.87 -20.74 14.41
C ASP A 35 -9.79 -21.73 14.90
N ASP A 36 -9.42 -22.70 14.06
CA ASP A 36 -8.29 -23.61 14.26
C ASP A 36 -6.94 -22.88 14.37
N ILE A 37 -6.80 -21.73 13.71
CA ILE A 37 -5.56 -20.93 13.70
C ILE A 37 -5.43 -20.08 14.97
N GLN A 38 -6.51 -19.91 15.75
CA GLN A 38 -6.54 -19.15 17.00
C GLN A 38 -5.86 -17.76 16.93
N LEU A 39 -6.18 -16.99 15.88
CA LEU A 39 -5.65 -15.64 15.70
C LEU A 39 -6.06 -14.72 16.85
N THR A 40 -5.09 -13.98 17.38
CA THR A 40 -5.33 -12.98 18.42
C THR A 40 -6.09 -11.77 17.85
N ASP A 41 -6.68 -10.96 18.75
CA ASP A 41 -7.32 -9.69 18.35
C ASP A 41 -6.32 -8.69 17.75
N PHE A 42 -5.07 -8.75 18.17
CA PHE A 42 -3.98 -7.97 17.59
C PHE A 42 -3.78 -8.37 16.12
N GLN A 43 -3.64 -9.67 15.82
CA GLN A 43 -3.45 -10.17 14.46
C GLN A 43 -4.63 -9.81 13.55
N LYS A 44 -5.86 -10.04 14.02
CA LYS A 44 -7.08 -9.66 13.31
C LYS A 44 -7.10 -8.16 12.98
N SER A 45 -6.66 -7.31 13.91
CA SER A 45 -6.60 -5.86 13.71
C SER A 45 -5.52 -5.45 12.71
N MET A 46 -4.34 -6.06 12.78
CA MET A 46 -3.24 -5.81 11.85
C MET A 46 -3.59 -6.24 10.43
N PHE A 47 -4.20 -7.41 10.24
CA PHE A 47 -4.62 -7.87 8.91
C PHE A 47 -5.73 -6.99 8.32
N ARG A 48 -6.71 -6.55 9.13
CA ARG A 48 -7.72 -5.58 8.71
C ARG A 48 -7.09 -4.26 8.29
N ALA A 49 -6.16 -3.73 9.08
CA ALA A 49 -5.45 -2.50 8.77
C ALA A 49 -4.63 -2.63 7.48
N GLY A 50 -3.90 -3.74 7.30
CA GLY A 50 -3.14 -4.03 6.09
C GLY A 50 -4.00 -4.04 4.83
N HIS A 51 -5.10 -4.81 4.84
CA HIS A 51 -6.04 -4.85 3.71
C HIS A 51 -6.66 -3.48 3.40
N GLY A 52 -7.10 -2.74 4.43
CA GLY A 52 -7.66 -1.41 4.26
C GLY A 52 -6.67 -0.41 3.65
N HIS A 53 -5.42 -0.39 4.13
CA HIS A 53 -4.38 0.46 3.57
C HIS A 53 -4.02 0.04 2.14
N ALA A 54 -3.99 -1.26 1.81
CA ALA A 54 -3.73 -1.72 0.45
C ALA A 54 -4.71 -1.10 -0.56
N GLY A 55 -6.01 -1.17 -0.26
CA GLY A 55 -7.06 -0.60 -1.11
C GLY A 55 -6.92 0.92 -1.27
N LEU A 56 -6.81 1.64 -0.14
CA LEU A 56 -6.65 3.10 -0.14
C LEU A 56 -5.41 3.56 -0.93
N LEU A 57 -4.25 2.97 -0.65
CA LEU A 57 -2.98 3.36 -1.24
C LEU A 57 -2.91 3.01 -2.73
N VAL A 58 -3.56 1.92 -3.16
CA VAL A 58 -3.69 1.59 -4.60
C VAL A 58 -4.54 2.62 -5.34
N ILE A 59 -5.67 3.05 -4.77
CA ILE A 59 -6.48 4.13 -5.36
C ILE A 59 -5.66 5.42 -5.44
N MET A 60 -4.98 5.79 -4.36
CA MET A 60 -4.10 6.96 -4.35
C MET A 60 -2.96 6.83 -5.36
N SER A 61 -2.43 5.63 -5.59
CA SER A 61 -1.40 5.38 -6.61
C SER A 61 -1.90 5.65 -8.03
N LEU A 62 -3.14 5.28 -8.35
CA LEU A 62 -3.76 5.58 -9.64
C LEU A 62 -4.00 7.09 -9.79
N LEU A 63 -4.48 7.76 -8.74
CA LEU A 63 -4.64 9.22 -8.73
C LEU A 63 -3.31 9.93 -8.94
N ALA A 64 -2.25 9.48 -8.26
CA ALA A 64 -0.91 10.02 -8.45
C ALA A 64 -0.43 9.87 -9.90
N GLN A 65 -0.72 8.76 -10.58
CA GLN A 65 -0.35 8.62 -12.00
C GLN A 65 -0.97 9.71 -12.89
N LEU A 66 -2.22 10.10 -12.60
CA LEU A 66 -2.93 11.17 -13.31
C LEU A 66 -2.34 12.54 -13.01
N LEU A 67 -2.04 12.81 -11.73
CA LEU A 67 -1.56 14.11 -11.27
C LEU A 67 -0.10 14.40 -11.64
N VAL A 68 0.77 13.38 -11.65
CA VAL A 68 2.21 13.57 -11.93
C VAL A 68 2.48 14.17 -13.32
N ASP A 69 1.62 13.88 -14.31
CA ASP A 69 1.75 14.47 -15.65
C ASP A 69 1.63 16.00 -15.62
N SER A 70 0.84 16.54 -14.69
CA SER A 70 0.57 17.98 -14.52
C SER A 70 1.54 18.67 -13.57
N ALA A 71 2.42 17.93 -12.88
CA ALA A 71 3.37 18.50 -11.94
C ALA A 71 4.62 19.06 -12.65
N ASN A 72 5.09 20.23 -12.20
CA ASN A 72 6.35 20.82 -12.65
C ASN A 72 7.54 20.13 -11.97
N LEU A 73 7.81 18.90 -12.41
CA LEU A 73 8.91 18.06 -11.96
C LEU A 73 9.76 17.65 -13.16
N SER A 74 11.08 17.47 -12.95
CA SER A 74 11.93 16.86 -13.96
C SER A 74 11.50 15.41 -14.23
N ASP A 75 11.86 14.85 -15.37
CA ASP A 75 11.45 13.49 -15.75
C ASP A 75 11.87 12.43 -14.72
N THR A 76 13.06 12.59 -14.12
CA THR A 76 13.54 11.73 -13.04
C THR A 76 12.63 11.80 -11.81
N TRP A 77 12.28 13.01 -11.36
CA TRP A 77 11.41 13.19 -10.20
C TRP A 77 9.97 12.76 -10.47
N LYS A 78 9.47 12.93 -11.71
CA LYS A 78 8.19 12.35 -12.13
C LYS A 78 8.22 10.84 -11.98
N TRP A 79 9.25 10.18 -12.50
CA TRP A 79 9.37 8.72 -12.40
C TRP A 79 9.43 8.26 -10.94
N ILE A 80 10.29 8.87 -10.10
CA ILE A 80 10.41 8.53 -8.67
C ILE A 80 9.05 8.68 -7.98
N THR A 81 8.37 9.79 -8.22
CA THR A 81 7.05 10.06 -7.67
C THR A 81 6.07 8.97 -8.10
N ARG A 82 6.01 8.60 -9.37
CA ARG A 82 5.09 7.55 -9.87
C ARG A 82 5.24 6.22 -9.16
N ILE A 83 6.47 5.82 -8.84
CA ILE A 83 6.74 4.51 -8.24
C ILE A 83 6.62 4.54 -6.72
N SER A 84 6.87 5.70 -6.09
CA SER A 84 6.75 5.85 -4.64
C SER A 84 5.38 5.42 -4.10
N PHE A 85 4.27 5.77 -4.77
CA PHE A 85 2.92 5.43 -4.34
C PHE A 85 2.64 3.91 -4.37
N PRO A 86 2.77 3.19 -5.50
CA PRO A 86 2.55 1.75 -5.51
C PRO A 86 3.56 0.98 -4.65
N ALA A 87 4.81 1.45 -4.56
CA ALA A 87 5.79 0.86 -3.65
C ALA A 87 5.34 1.01 -2.18
N SER A 88 4.83 2.19 -1.79
CA SER A 88 4.31 2.40 -0.43
C SER A 88 3.08 1.54 -0.15
N ALA A 89 2.20 1.32 -1.12
CA ALA A 89 1.04 0.43 -0.97
C ALA A 89 1.48 -0.99 -0.58
N ILE A 90 2.50 -1.51 -1.27
CA ILE A 90 3.08 -2.83 -0.99
C ILE A 90 3.76 -2.84 0.37
N LEU A 91 4.62 -1.86 0.68
CA LEU A 91 5.40 -1.81 1.91
C LEU A 91 4.53 -1.64 3.16
N VAL A 92 3.56 -0.72 3.12
CA VAL A 92 2.67 -0.46 4.27
C VAL A 92 1.77 -1.66 4.52
N SER A 93 1.04 -2.13 3.49
CA SER A 93 0.18 -3.31 3.64
C SER A 93 0.99 -4.55 4.01
N GLY A 94 2.07 -4.83 3.27
CA GLY A 94 2.96 -5.94 3.54
C GLY A 94 3.55 -5.90 4.95
N GLY A 95 3.93 -4.72 5.45
CA GLY A 95 4.41 -4.52 6.81
C GLY A 95 3.35 -4.83 7.87
N PHE A 96 2.09 -4.45 7.67
CA PHE A 96 0.99 -4.83 8.56
C PHE A 96 0.80 -6.35 8.64
N PHE A 97 0.81 -7.05 7.50
CA PHE A 97 0.68 -8.51 7.48
C PHE A 97 1.92 -9.21 8.07
N ALA A 98 3.12 -8.83 7.60
CA ALA A 98 4.37 -9.46 8.01
C ALA A 98 4.68 -9.25 9.50
N SER A 99 4.35 -8.09 10.05
CA SER A 99 4.57 -7.80 11.48
C SER A 99 3.67 -8.59 12.43
N ALA A 100 2.58 -9.16 11.92
CA ALA A 100 1.61 -9.94 12.69
C ALA A 100 1.61 -11.45 12.34
N ILE A 101 2.55 -11.90 11.50
CA ILE A 101 2.71 -13.33 11.20
C ILE A 101 3.30 -14.07 12.39
N GLY A 102 2.73 -15.24 12.69
CA GLY A 102 3.16 -16.15 13.75
C GLY A 102 1.97 -16.75 14.52
N GLN A 103 2.26 -17.50 15.58
CA GLN A 103 1.26 -18.07 16.48
C GLN A 103 1.09 -17.18 17.70
N HIS A 104 -0.15 -16.89 18.08
CA HIS A 104 -0.51 -16.13 19.29
C HIS A 104 0.20 -14.77 19.43
N ILE A 105 0.45 -14.07 18.32
CA ILE A 105 1.17 -12.79 18.31
C ILE A 105 0.30 -11.69 18.93
N THR A 106 0.81 -10.97 19.92
CA THR A 106 0.11 -9.84 20.59
C THR A 106 0.80 -8.49 20.42
N SER A 107 1.97 -8.48 19.78
CA SER A 107 2.76 -7.28 19.48
C SER A 107 3.49 -7.44 18.14
N PRO A 108 3.80 -6.35 17.41
CA PRO A 108 4.44 -6.45 16.12
C PRO A 108 5.87 -7.01 16.23
N ASN A 109 6.25 -7.87 15.28
CA ASN A 109 7.63 -8.34 15.14
C ASN A 109 8.52 -7.33 14.38
N SER A 110 9.78 -7.66 14.14
CA SER A 110 10.77 -6.77 13.49
C SER A 110 10.42 -6.35 12.06
N PHE A 111 9.54 -7.08 11.35
CA PHE A 111 9.04 -6.71 10.02
C PHE A 111 8.17 -5.44 10.03
N ILE A 112 7.81 -4.92 11.21
CA ILE A 112 7.17 -3.60 11.32
C ILE A 112 8.03 -2.48 10.69
N SER A 113 9.34 -2.68 10.59
CA SER A 113 10.26 -1.79 9.86
C SER A 113 9.84 -1.56 8.41
N LEU A 114 9.26 -2.55 7.72
CA LEU A 114 8.76 -2.40 6.34
C LEU A 114 7.61 -1.39 6.28
N LEU A 115 6.73 -1.42 7.29
CA LEU A 115 5.61 -0.48 7.38
C LEU A 115 6.14 0.95 7.49
N TYR A 116 7.07 1.20 8.41
CA TYR A 116 7.67 2.53 8.57
C TYR A 116 8.42 2.99 7.33
N LEU A 117 9.16 2.10 6.66
CA LEU A 117 9.81 2.42 5.39
C LEU A 117 8.76 2.81 4.32
N GLY A 118 7.66 2.07 4.24
CA GLY A 118 6.54 2.39 3.35
C GLY A 118 5.93 3.77 3.62
N ILE A 119 5.76 4.13 4.91
CA ILE A 119 5.29 5.46 5.31
C ILE A 119 6.26 6.55 4.85
N ILE A 120 7.57 6.36 5.06
CA ILE A 120 8.59 7.34 4.64
C ILE A 120 8.54 7.54 3.12
N VAL A 121 8.48 6.44 2.36
CA VAL A 121 8.36 6.48 0.89
C VAL A 121 7.10 7.23 0.47
N LEU A 122 5.97 6.98 1.13
CA LEU A 122 4.71 7.67 0.85
C LEU A 122 4.80 9.17 1.12
N VAL A 123 5.35 9.56 2.27
CA VAL A 123 5.50 10.97 2.67
C VAL A 123 6.37 11.71 1.65
N ILE A 124 7.49 11.12 1.23
CA ILE A 124 8.36 11.70 0.21
C ILE A 124 7.59 11.86 -1.11
N GLY A 125 6.83 10.84 -1.53
CA GLY A 125 6.00 10.88 -2.74
C GLY A 125 4.93 11.97 -2.70
N LEU A 126 4.21 12.08 -1.58
CA LEU A 126 3.17 13.09 -1.34
C LEU A 126 3.74 14.50 -1.36
N LEU A 127 4.84 14.74 -0.64
CA LEU A 127 5.48 16.06 -0.61
C LEU A 127 6.02 16.43 -1.99
N THR A 128 6.68 15.50 -2.68
CA THR A 128 7.23 15.74 -4.02
C THR A 128 6.12 16.08 -5.02
N LEU A 129 5.04 15.29 -5.04
CA LEU A 129 3.90 15.54 -5.92
C LEU A 129 3.19 16.85 -5.57
N GLY A 130 2.88 17.06 -4.30
CA GLY A 130 2.18 18.27 -3.83
C GLY A 130 2.97 19.54 -4.13
N ILE A 131 4.26 19.57 -3.81
CA ILE A 131 5.15 20.69 -4.14
C ILE A 131 5.24 20.87 -5.65
N GLY A 132 5.40 19.79 -6.42
CA GLY A 132 5.46 19.84 -7.89
C GLY A 132 4.19 20.37 -8.55
N LEU A 133 3.02 20.17 -7.93
CA LEU A 133 1.74 20.70 -8.42
C LEU A 133 1.54 22.19 -8.09
N ILE A 134 2.14 22.67 -7.00
CA ILE A 134 2.04 24.08 -6.58
C ILE A 134 3.05 24.96 -7.33
N ARG A 135 4.24 24.42 -7.60
CA ARG A 135 5.31 25.17 -8.28
C ARG A 135 4.93 25.39 -9.74
N LYS A 136 4.90 26.66 -10.15
CA LYS A 136 4.77 27.08 -11.56
C LYS A 136 5.98 26.68 -12.37
#